data_AF-A0A9P9YI50-F1
#
_entry.id   AF-A0A9P9YI50-F1
#
_cell.length_a   1.000
_cell.length_b   1.000
_cell.length_c   1.000
_cell.angle_alpha   90.00
_cell.angle_beta   90.00
_cell.angle_gamma   90.00
#
_symmetry.space_group_name_H-M   'P 1'
#
loop_
_entity.id
_entity.type
_entity.pdbx_description
1 polymer ?
#
loop_
_entity_poly.entity_id
_entity_poly.type
_entity_poly.pdbx_seq_one_letter_code
_entity_poly.pdbx_strand_id
1 'polypeptide(L)'
;MRNYIARTLLLLVAASAIEAASVATPNCGGSTSSKNIKLVNPANPPRECEYHVKAYSKYVCQLRIDWAMTLAQPTLRSEGSGLTYAECSRDYFEVNGIRLCGTEVWQHIYVPLNATDGESVVDLVFSLADRAGASGMPTPYWDMTVTQLECPAGASVRSLDLEEEEPTIEGRASKIKDGFFVAPPGCLQYFPQSKGAVKSFNYNDGNGIYPSRMNYAICFRRDADTTGLRIRAYDFNVGDVVSATTMMTDENCYSSDSTNDLDADFLMVPQATFEDSHKHATYFCGSIKKDVVITSNNPGPLMVLFNSDDIYRQNEAGFAFTYVVS
;
A
#
# COMPACT_ATOMS: atom_id res chain seq x y z
N MET A 1 -65.67 38.64 26.10
CA MET A 1 -64.24 38.82 26.41
C MET A 1 -63.61 37.45 26.48
N ARG A 2 -62.55 37.18 25.71
CA ARG A 2 -62.05 35.82 25.41
C ARG A 2 -60.55 35.79 25.67
N ASN A 3 -60.14 35.26 26.82
CA ASN A 3 -58.72 35.22 27.21
C ASN A 3 -58.04 33.98 26.61
N TYR A 4 -57.13 34.19 25.67
CA TYR A 4 -56.28 33.13 25.12
C TYR A 4 -54.99 33.03 25.95
N ILE A 5 -54.75 31.86 26.52
CA ILE A 5 -53.48 31.53 27.19
C ILE A 5 -52.49 31.11 26.10
N ALA A 6 -51.48 31.93 25.84
CA ALA A 6 -50.38 31.58 24.95
C ALA A 6 -49.51 30.49 25.61
N ARG A 7 -49.46 29.29 25.03
CA ARG A 7 -48.50 28.25 25.40
C ARG A 7 -47.24 28.41 24.55
N THR A 8 -46.16 28.85 25.16
CA THR A 8 -44.84 28.91 24.50
C THR A 8 -44.31 27.49 24.29
N LEU A 9 -44.27 27.03 23.04
CA LEU A 9 -43.71 25.73 22.69
C LEU A 9 -42.18 25.85 22.58
N LEU A 10 -41.45 25.29 23.54
CA LEU A 10 -39.99 25.28 23.51
C LEU A 10 -39.50 24.23 22.50
N LEU A 11 -39.08 24.67 21.31
CA LEU A 11 -38.42 23.83 20.33
C LEU A 11 -36.98 23.55 20.78
N LEU A 12 -36.78 22.41 21.46
CA LEU A 12 -35.47 21.81 21.70
C LEU A 12 -34.88 21.34 20.37
N VAL A 13 -34.14 22.21 19.70
CA VAL A 13 -33.29 21.82 18.57
C VAL A 13 -32.13 21.01 19.12
N ALA A 14 -32.24 19.69 19.05
CA ALA A 14 -31.15 18.78 19.34
C ALA A 14 -30.08 18.94 18.26
N ALA A 15 -29.11 19.81 18.50
CA ALA A 15 -27.91 19.90 17.69
C ALA A 15 -27.11 18.60 17.86
N SER A 16 -27.27 17.68 16.92
CA SER A 16 -26.40 16.52 16.80
C SER A 16 -24.99 17.01 16.47
N ALA A 17 -24.15 17.15 17.49
CA ALA A 17 -22.73 17.35 17.32
C ALA A 17 -22.19 16.14 16.55
N ILE A 18 -21.84 16.35 15.27
CA ILE A 18 -21.04 15.40 14.53
C ILE A 18 -19.66 15.47 15.18
N GLU A 19 -19.34 14.48 16.03
CA GLU A 19 -17.98 14.33 16.55
C GLU A 19 -17.05 14.11 15.36
N ALA A 20 -16.32 15.16 14.99
CA ALA A 20 -15.21 15.04 14.07
C ALA A 20 -14.22 14.07 14.71
N ALA A 21 -14.00 12.92 14.07
CA ALA A 21 -13.13 11.88 14.60
C ALA A 21 -11.74 12.47 14.89
N SER A 22 -11.35 12.50 16.16
CA SER A 22 -10.11 13.13 16.60
C SER A 22 -8.92 12.44 15.95
N VAL A 23 -8.19 13.16 15.11
CA VAL A 23 -6.92 12.70 14.53
C VAL A 23 -5.81 13.03 15.52
N ALA A 24 -5.07 12.02 15.97
CA ALA A 24 -3.94 12.22 16.87
C ALA A 24 -2.67 12.53 16.09
N THR A 25 -1.92 13.54 16.53
CA THR A 25 -0.62 13.92 15.96
C THR A 25 0.47 13.71 17.01
N PRO A 26 0.98 12.47 17.20
CA PRO A 26 2.05 12.21 18.14
C PRO A 26 3.33 12.93 17.69
N ASN A 27 4.10 13.43 18.65
CA ASN A 27 5.47 13.88 18.38
C ASN A 27 6.36 12.68 18.08
N CYS A 28 7.47 12.92 17.39
CA CYS A 28 8.57 11.99 17.22
C CYS A 28 9.03 11.40 18.58
N GLY A 29 9.21 10.07 18.66
CA GLY A 29 9.44 9.33 19.91
C GLY A 29 8.17 9.08 20.75
N GLY A 30 7.00 9.41 20.22
CA GLY A 30 5.71 9.34 20.91
C GLY A 30 4.98 8.01 20.75
N SER A 31 4.17 7.65 21.76
CA SER A 31 3.15 6.61 21.64
C SER A 31 1.77 7.19 21.34
N THR A 32 0.93 6.47 20.60
CA THR A 32 -0.50 6.78 20.46
C THR A 32 -1.34 5.51 20.35
N SER A 33 -2.55 5.53 20.89
CA SER A 33 -3.55 4.46 20.76
C SER A 33 -4.84 4.99 20.11
N SER A 34 -4.71 5.88 19.13
CA SER A 34 -5.85 6.49 18.44
C SER A 34 -6.14 5.78 17.13
N LYS A 35 -7.43 5.68 16.74
CA LYS A 35 -7.82 5.05 15.46
C LYS A 35 -7.20 5.76 14.25
N ASN A 36 -7.31 7.09 14.21
CA ASN A 36 -6.79 7.92 13.13
C ASN A 36 -5.58 8.71 13.67
N ILE A 37 -4.45 8.59 12.98
CA ILE A 37 -3.18 9.16 13.38
C ILE A 37 -2.59 9.92 12.19
N LYS A 38 -1.98 11.08 12.45
CA LYS A 38 -1.24 11.87 11.48
C LYS A 38 0.21 11.99 11.95
N LEU A 39 1.17 11.51 11.17
CA LEU A 39 2.60 11.67 11.47
C LEU A 39 3.16 12.76 10.58
N VAL A 40 3.70 13.81 11.19
CA VAL A 40 4.25 14.99 10.51
C VAL A 40 5.71 15.15 10.92
N ASN A 41 6.57 15.53 9.97
CA ASN A 41 7.98 15.76 10.26
C ASN A 41 8.17 16.84 11.33
N PRO A 42 9.06 16.64 12.33
CA PRO A 42 9.45 17.70 13.24
C PRO A 42 10.12 18.87 12.49
N ALA A 43 10.08 20.07 13.07
CA ALA A 43 10.81 21.23 12.54
C ALA A 43 12.34 21.00 12.53
N ASN A 44 12.85 20.19 13.46
CA ASN A 44 14.23 19.70 13.49
C ASN A 44 14.17 18.18 13.68
N PRO A 45 14.11 17.37 12.60
CA PRO A 45 14.01 15.93 12.73
C PRO A 45 15.31 15.34 13.31
N PRO A 46 15.23 14.49 14.34
CA PRO A 46 16.40 13.74 14.84
C PRO A 46 16.87 12.72 13.80
N ARG A 47 18.07 12.15 13.99
CA ARG A 47 18.60 11.09 13.11
C ARG A 47 17.77 9.81 13.12
N GLU A 48 17.05 9.56 14.20
CA GLU A 48 16.17 8.40 14.37
C GLU A 48 14.88 8.89 15.03
N CYS A 49 13.74 8.49 14.47
CA CYS A 49 12.44 8.98 14.86
C CYS A 49 11.41 7.85 14.82
N GLU A 50 11.12 7.30 16.00
CA GLU A 50 10.22 6.17 16.18
C GLU A 50 8.84 6.62 16.66
N TYR A 51 7.77 6.03 16.14
CA TYR A 51 6.40 6.23 16.62
C TYR A 51 5.78 4.89 17.00
N HIS A 52 5.35 4.77 18.25
CA HIS A 52 4.77 3.54 18.78
C HIS A 52 3.24 3.56 18.63
N VAL A 53 2.72 2.89 17.60
CA VAL A 53 1.27 2.79 17.33
C VAL A 53 0.69 1.62 18.12
N LYS A 54 0.01 1.94 19.22
CA LYS A 54 -0.63 0.96 20.10
C LYS A 54 -2.04 0.66 19.63
N ALA A 55 -2.47 -0.59 19.70
CA ALA A 55 -3.81 -1.02 19.32
C ALA A 55 -4.88 -0.23 20.12
N TYR A 56 -5.76 0.52 19.43
CA TYR A 56 -6.84 1.26 20.10
C TYR A 56 -7.95 0.36 20.65
N SER A 57 -8.00 -0.87 20.15
CA SER A 57 -9.03 -1.87 20.43
C SER A 57 -8.43 -3.27 20.18
N LYS A 58 -8.97 -4.28 20.87
CA LYS A 58 -8.57 -5.69 20.66
C LYS A 58 -9.06 -6.29 19.33
N TYR A 59 -9.83 -5.55 18.54
CA TYR A 59 -10.33 -5.97 17.24
C TYR A 59 -9.49 -5.42 16.08
N VAL A 60 -8.49 -4.56 16.38
CA VAL A 60 -7.52 -4.10 15.39
C VAL A 60 -6.74 -5.31 14.89
N CYS A 61 -6.68 -5.44 13.57
CA CYS A 61 -6.02 -6.53 12.86
C CYS A 61 -4.90 -6.05 11.92
N GLN A 62 -4.94 -4.76 11.55
CA GLN A 62 -4.01 -4.15 10.61
C GLN A 62 -4.01 -2.63 10.74
N LEU A 63 -2.90 -2.02 10.34
CA LEU A 63 -2.76 -0.60 10.06
C LEU A 63 -2.83 -0.39 8.55
N ARG A 64 -3.65 0.56 8.09
CA ARG A 64 -3.48 1.18 6.77
C ARG A 64 -2.59 2.41 6.94
N ILE A 65 -1.56 2.53 6.10
CA ILE A 65 -0.64 3.66 6.10
C ILE A 65 -0.70 4.31 4.72
N ASP A 66 -1.15 5.57 4.65
CA ASP A 66 -1.22 6.36 3.43
C ASP A 66 -0.08 7.39 3.38
N TRP A 67 0.64 7.42 2.26
CA TRP A 67 1.91 8.11 2.09
C TRP A 67 1.79 9.53 1.51
N ALA A 68 2.45 10.47 2.20
CA ALA A 68 3.10 11.61 1.55
C ALA A 68 4.48 11.82 2.21
N MET A 69 5.53 11.34 1.56
CA MET A 69 6.89 11.28 2.08
C MET A 69 7.91 11.63 0.98
N THR A 70 8.99 12.29 1.38
CA THR A 70 10.17 12.51 0.53
C THR A 70 11.43 12.35 1.38
N LEU A 71 12.16 11.28 1.12
CA LEU A 71 13.47 10.96 1.71
C LEU A 71 14.54 10.95 0.60
N ALA A 72 15.81 10.75 0.95
CA ALA A 72 16.83 10.45 -0.05
C ALA A 72 16.44 9.22 -0.89
N GLN A 73 16.76 9.27 -2.18
CA GLN A 73 16.58 8.15 -3.12
C GLN A 73 17.38 6.90 -2.66
N PRO A 74 17.02 5.69 -3.13
CA PRO A 74 17.80 4.48 -2.90
C PRO A 74 19.28 4.70 -3.22
N THR A 75 20.13 4.20 -2.35
CA THR A 75 21.58 4.33 -2.51
C THR A 75 22.07 3.19 -3.37
N LEU A 76 22.53 3.52 -4.59
CA LEU A 76 23.21 2.58 -5.45
C LEU A 76 24.54 2.16 -4.80
N ARG A 77 24.64 0.90 -4.44
CA ARG A 77 25.86 0.26 -3.91
C ARG A 77 26.41 -0.64 -4.99
N SER A 78 27.66 -0.45 -5.41
CA SER A 78 28.35 -1.44 -6.25
C SER A 78 29.30 -2.25 -5.39
N GLU A 79 29.17 -3.57 -5.42
CA GLU A 79 30.09 -4.48 -4.71
C GLU A 79 31.28 -4.86 -5.59
N GLY A 80 32.30 -5.49 -4.98
CA GLY A 80 33.49 -5.96 -5.69
C GLY A 80 33.24 -7.05 -6.75
N SER A 81 32.02 -7.58 -6.82
CA SER A 81 31.51 -8.46 -7.88
C SER A 81 31.20 -7.74 -9.19
N GLY A 82 31.05 -6.41 -9.16
CA GLY A 82 30.55 -5.60 -10.29
C GLY A 82 29.01 -5.45 -10.33
N LEU A 83 28.29 -6.16 -9.46
CA LEU A 83 26.84 -5.99 -9.28
C LEU A 83 26.54 -4.67 -8.57
N THR A 84 25.40 -4.07 -8.89
CA THR A 84 24.89 -2.86 -8.24
C THR A 84 23.52 -3.14 -7.63
N TYR A 85 23.26 -2.62 -6.43
CA TYR A 85 22.05 -2.85 -5.64
C TYR A 85 21.40 -1.51 -5.28
N ALA A 86 20.07 -1.42 -5.33
CA ALA A 86 19.32 -0.19 -5.02
C ALA A 86 18.68 -0.26 -3.62
N GLU A 87 19.41 0.15 -2.59
CA GLU A 87 18.98 -0.03 -1.19
C GLU A 87 18.70 1.28 -0.45
N CYS A 88 17.59 1.31 0.30
CA CYS A 88 17.24 2.37 1.23
C CYS A 88 18.10 2.33 2.51
N SER A 89 19.38 2.72 2.37
CA SER A 89 20.40 2.61 3.42
C SER A 89 20.87 3.94 4.04
N ARG A 90 20.47 5.10 3.48
CA ARG A 90 20.84 6.44 3.97
C ARG A 90 19.73 7.07 4.78
N ASP A 91 18.64 7.39 4.10
CA ASP A 91 17.36 7.66 4.73
C ASP A 91 16.44 6.47 4.44
N TYR A 92 15.61 6.11 5.41
CA TYR A 92 14.52 5.17 5.19
C TYR A 92 13.42 5.35 6.23
N PHE A 93 12.21 5.05 5.80
CA PHE A 93 11.12 4.63 6.66
C PHE A 93 11.16 3.10 6.80
N GLU A 94 11.01 2.56 8.00
CA GLU A 94 10.94 1.13 8.27
C GLU A 94 9.66 0.77 9.06
N VAL A 95 8.97 -0.29 8.60
CA VAL A 95 7.93 -0.98 9.36
C VAL A 95 7.92 -2.46 8.98
N ASN A 96 7.76 -3.35 9.96
CA ASN A 96 7.62 -4.80 9.76
C ASN A 96 8.69 -5.40 8.81
N GLY A 97 9.94 -4.93 8.93
CA GLY A 97 11.09 -5.35 8.12
C GLY A 97 11.16 -4.75 6.70
N ILE A 98 10.17 -3.97 6.26
CA ILE A 98 10.17 -3.30 4.95
C ILE A 98 10.81 -1.91 5.09
N ARG A 99 11.80 -1.60 4.24
CA ARG A 99 12.42 -0.26 4.14
C ARG A 99 12.00 0.47 2.87
N LEU A 100 11.47 1.68 3.02
CA LEU A 100 11.04 2.57 1.93
C LEU A 100 11.80 3.90 1.99
N CYS A 101 12.10 4.47 0.82
CA CYS A 101 12.82 5.75 0.70
C CYS A 101 12.52 6.40 -0.66
N GLY A 102 13.11 7.57 -0.92
CA GLY A 102 12.76 8.38 -2.09
C GLY A 102 11.40 9.07 -1.95
N THR A 103 10.65 9.18 -3.04
CA THR A 103 9.39 9.96 -3.10
C THR A 103 8.18 9.03 -3.12
N GLU A 104 7.41 9.02 -2.02
CA GLU A 104 6.19 8.23 -1.88
C GLU A 104 4.98 9.14 -1.65
N VAL A 105 4.13 9.28 -2.66
CA VAL A 105 2.95 10.15 -2.61
C VAL A 105 1.74 9.46 -3.24
N TRP A 106 0.57 9.60 -2.60
CA TRP A 106 -0.70 9.02 -3.08
C TRP A 106 -0.71 7.49 -3.20
N GLN A 107 0.13 6.83 -2.40
CA GLN A 107 0.22 5.38 -2.27
C GLN A 107 -0.12 4.99 -0.83
N HIS A 108 -0.35 3.70 -0.60
CA HIS A 108 -0.56 3.17 0.75
C HIS A 108 -0.01 1.75 0.90
N ILE A 109 0.18 1.32 2.15
CA ILE A 109 0.43 -0.08 2.51
C ILE A 109 -0.47 -0.52 3.67
N TYR A 110 -0.56 -1.84 3.86
CA TYR A 110 -1.19 -2.49 4.99
C TYR A 110 -0.15 -3.26 5.80
N VAL A 111 -0.16 -3.05 7.12
CA VAL A 111 0.75 -3.70 8.08
C VAL A 111 -0.10 -4.52 9.05
N PRO A 112 0.12 -5.84 9.19
CA PRO A 112 -0.56 -6.65 10.20
C PRO A 112 -0.34 -6.13 11.62
N LEU A 113 -1.36 -6.23 12.47
CA LEU A 113 -1.30 -5.90 13.90
C LEU A 113 -2.29 -6.78 14.64
N ASN A 114 -1.85 -7.85 15.30
CA ASN A 114 -2.76 -8.80 15.95
C ASN A 114 -2.89 -8.54 17.47
N ALA A 115 -3.77 -7.59 17.81
CA ALA A 115 -4.02 -7.17 19.19
C ALA A 115 -4.54 -8.30 20.11
N THR A 116 -5.05 -9.40 19.55
CA THR A 116 -5.49 -10.59 20.31
C THR A 116 -4.35 -11.54 20.67
N ASP A 117 -3.28 -11.62 19.87
CA ASP A 117 -2.19 -12.58 20.06
C ASP A 117 -1.01 -12.00 20.87
N GLY A 118 -1.19 -10.79 21.44
CA GLY A 118 -0.21 -10.10 22.28
C GLY A 118 0.57 -9.00 21.57
N GLU A 119 0.54 -8.96 20.24
CA GLU A 119 1.05 -7.86 19.42
C GLU A 119 0.15 -6.63 19.59
N SER A 120 0.49 -5.80 20.56
CA SER A 120 -0.29 -4.61 20.92
C SER A 120 0.30 -3.30 20.39
N VAL A 121 1.45 -3.34 19.70
CA VAL A 121 2.20 -2.18 19.22
C VAL A 121 2.82 -2.49 17.85
N VAL A 122 2.78 -1.53 16.92
CA VAL A 122 3.65 -1.47 15.74
C VAL A 122 4.50 -0.23 15.84
N ASP A 123 5.81 -0.40 15.64
CA ASP A 123 6.76 0.69 15.64
C ASP A 123 7.03 1.16 14.19
N LEU A 124 6.93 2.47 13.99
CA LEU A 124 7.09 3.14 12.70
C LEU A 124 8.35 4.00 12.78
N VAL A 125 9.43 3.60 12.11
CA VAL A 125 10.77 4.17 12.30
C VAL A 125 11.19 4.98 11.09
N PHE A 126 11.57 6.24 11.29
CA PHE A 126 12.34 7.01 10.31
C PHE A 126 13.81 7.07 10.75
N SER A 127 14.71 6.56 9.92
CA SER A 127 16.15 6.73 10.04
C SER A 127 16.64 7.73 9.00
N LEU A 128 17.47 8.68 9.41
CA LEU A 128 18.00 9.75 8.57
C LEU A 128 19.53 9.78 8.58
N ALA A 129 20.11 9.92 7.39
CA ALA A 129 21.54 10.14 7.22
C ALA A 129 21.96 11.50 7.81
N ASP A 130 23.21 11.54 8.30
CA ASP A 130 23.84 12.81 8.63
C ASP A 130 23.95 13.69 7.37
N ARG A 131 23.53 14.93 7.51
CA ARG A 131 23.45 15.95 6.46
C ARG A 131 24.53 17.02 6.60
N ALA A 132 25.33 16.99 7.67
CA ALA A 132 26.43 17.94 7.87
C ALA A 132 27.43 17.86 6.71
N GLY A 133 27.51 18.93 5.91
CA GLY A 133 28.38 18.99 4.72
C GLY A 133 27.92 18.14 3.52
N ALA A 134 26.74 17.53 3.56
CA ALA A 134 26.23 16.72 2.45
C ALA A 134 25.65 17.60 1.33
N SER A 135 26.04 17.32 0.08
CA SER A 135 25.41 17.89 -1.11
C SER A 135 24.44 16.88 -1.76
N GLY A 136 23.42 17.39 -2.47
CA GLY A 136 22.52 16.59 -3.30
C GLY A 136 21.48 15.72 -2.56
N MET A 137 21.42 15.74 -1.23
CA MET A 137 20.32 15.09 -0.49
C MET A 137 19.10 16.02 -0.37
N PRO A 138 17.87 15.50 -0.51
CA PRO A 138 16.66 16.28 -0.22
C PRO A 138 16.53 16.56 1.29
N THR A 139 15.78 17.63 1.60
CA THR A 139 15.28 17.85 2.96
C THR A 139 14.23 16.77 3.26
N PRO A 140 14.37 16.00 4.35
CA PRO A 140 13.47 14.89 4.62
C PRO A 140 12.10 15.44 5.06
N TYR A 141 11.05 14.88 4.49
CA TYR A 141 9.68 15.33 4.69
C TYR A 141 8.74 14.13 4.81
N TRP A 142 7.76 14.22 5.72
CA TRP A 142 6.63 13.32 5.77
C TRP A 142 5.41 14.02 6.36
N ASP A 143 4.26 13.81 5.72
CA ASP A 143 2.92 14.12 6.21
C ASP A 143 2.02 12.92 5.85
N MET A 144 2.09 11.86 6.66
CA MET A 144 1.45 10.57 6.40
C MET A 144 0.30 10.33 7.37
N THR A 145 -0.72 9.57 6.95
CA THR A 145 -1.84 9.17 7.82
C THR A 145 -1.83 7.68 8.07
N VAL A 146 -2.02 7.29 9.33
CA VAL A 146 -2.13 5.90 9.76
C VAL A 146 -3.54 5.67 10.33
N THR A 147 -4.23 4.68 9.81
CA THR A 147 -5.58 4.29 10.24
C THR A 147 -5.55 2.86 10.78
N GLN A 148 -5.92 2.68 12.04
CA GLN A 148 -6.10 1.36 12.64
C GLN A 148 -7.45 0.77 12.18
N LEU A 149 -7.42 -0.39 11.53
CA LEU A 149 -8.61 -1.06 11.01
C LEU A 149 -9.00 -2.24 11.90
N GLU A 150 -10.27 -2.28 12.30
CA GLU A 150 -10.85 -3.42 13.00
C GLU A 150 -11.32 -4.49 12.00
N CYS A 151 -10.94 -5.75 12.25
CA CYS A 151 -11.48 -6.88 11.50
C CYS A 151 -12.66 -7.51 12.28
N PRO A 152 -13.74 -7.94 11.59
CA PRO A 152 -14.71 -8.85 12.18
C PRO A 152 -14.01 -10.17 12.55
N ALA A 153 -13.82 -10.40 13.86
CA ALA A 153 -13.15 -11.59 14.36
C ALA A 153 -13.90 -12.86 13.91
N GLY A 154 -13.26 -13.70 13.10
CA GLY A 154 -13.79 -15.00 12.67
C GLY A 154 -14.75 -14.98 11.48
N ALA A 155 -14.92 -13.86 10.76
CA ALA A 155 -15.74 -13.83 9.54
C ALA A 155 -15.05 -14.57 8.39
N SER A 156 -15.30 -15.88 8.29
CA SER A 156 -15.07 -16.63 7.06
C SER A 156 -15.98 -16.07 5.95
N VAL A 157 -15.50 -16.13 4.70
CA VAL A 157 -16.03 -15.37 3.54
C VAL A 157 -17.34 -15.98 2.97
N ARG A 158 -18.29 -16.37 3.85
CA ARG A 158 -19.59 -17.00 3.51
C ARG A 158 -20.72 -16.68 4.51
N SER A 159 -20.73 -15.51 5.13
CA SER A 159 -21.86 -15.05 5.95
C SER A 159 -22.10 -13.54 5.84
N LEU A 160 -22.54 -13.12 4.64
CA LEU A 160 -23.25 -11.86 4.43
C LEU A 160 -24.54 -12.10 3.61
N ASP A 161 -25.16 -13.26 3.81
CA ASP A 161 -26.54 -13.49 3.39
C ASP A 161 -27.47 -13.07 4.53
N LEU A 162 -28.39 -12.15 4.21
CA LEU A 162 -29.38 -11.60 5.12
C LEU A 162 -30.58 -12.54 5.20
N GLU A 163 -30.65 -13.39 6.23
CA GLU A 163 -31.90 -14.06 6.63
C GLU A 163 -32.16 -13.90 8.14
N GLU A 164 -33.44 -13.75 8.48
CA GLU A 164 -33.91 -13.24 9.78
C GLU A 164 -34.00 -14.36 10.84
N GLU A 165 -33.05 -14.44 11.79
CA GLU A 165 -33.24 -15.19 13.04
C GLU A 165 -32.78 -14.38 14.28
N GLU A 166 -33.53 -14.53 15.38
CA GLU A 166 -33.54 -13.60 16.53
C GLU A 166 -32.36 -13.71 17.54
N PRO A 167 -32.12 -12.70 18.38
CA PRO A 167 -30.76 -12.31 18.74
C PRO A 167 -30.28 -12.73 20.14
N THR A 168 -29.11 -13.38 20.23
CA THR A 168 -28.34 -13.49 21.48
C THR A 168 -26.82 -13.25 21.39
N ILE A 169 -26.26 -12.90 20.23
CA ILE A 169 -24.86 -12.40 20.10
C ILE A 169 -24.80 -11.13 19.21
N GLU A 170 -25.84 -10.30 19.25
CA GLU A 170 -25.87 -9.04 18.52
C GLU A 170 -25.38 -7.86 19.36
N GLY A 171 -24.48 -7.04 18.79
CA GLY A 171 -24.05 -5.78 19.42
C GLY A 171 -22.63 -5.30 19.11
N ARG A 172 -21.76 -6.18 18.56
CA ARG A 172 -20.38 -5.79 18.17
C ARG A 172 -19.99 -6.06 16.71
N ALA A 173 -20.44 -7.15 16.08
CA ALA A 173 -20.18 -7.36 14.65
C ALA A 173 -20.74 -6.21 13.79
N SER A 174 -21.96 -5.74 14.09
CA SER A 174 -22.63 -4.59 13.45
C SER A 174 -21.89 -3.24 13.59
N LYS A 175 -20.90 -3.10 14.50
CA LYS A 175 -20.18 -1.83 14.71
C LYS A 175 -18.89 -1.69 13.90
N ILE A 176 -18.34 -2.79 13.37
CA ILE A 176 -17.08 -2.76 12.62
C ILE A 176 -17.37 -2.32 11.18
N LYS A 177 -17.08 -1.05 10.89
CA LYS A 177 -17.32 -0.42 9.57
C LYS A 177 -16.10 -0.46 8.64
N ASP A 178 -14.99 -0.98 9.11
CA ASP A 178 -13.70 -0.92 8.43
C ASP A 178 -13.54 -1.99 7.34
N GLY A 179 -14.45 -2.98 7.27
CA GLY A 179 -14.35 -4.16 6.40
C GLY A 179 -14.17 -3.89 4.91
N PHE A 180 -14.61 -2.73 4.40
CA PHE A 180 -14.33 -2.32 3.01
C PHE A 180 -12.85 -2.00 2.76
N PHE A 181 -12.13 -1.55 3.79
CA PHE A 181 -10.70 -1.23 3.73
C PHE A 181 -9.80 -2.33 4.29
N VAL A 182 -10.36 -3.37 4.90
CA VAL A 182 -9.61 -4.52 5.42
C VAL A 182 -8.97 -5.29 4.26
N ALA A 183 -7.64 -5.27 4.19
CA ALA A 183 -6.88 -6.05 3.21
C ALA A 183 -6.95 -7.56 3.52
N PRO A 184 -7.02 -8.43 2.49
CA PRO A 184 -6.82 -9.86 2.67
C PRO A 184 -5.40 -10.18 3.17
N PRO A 185 -5.20 -11.28 3.92
CA PRO A 185 -3.86 -11.71 4.34
C PRO A 185 -2.90 -11.88 3.15
N GLY A 186 -1.66 -11.39 3.30
CA GLY A 186 -0.62 -11.43 2.26
C GLY A 186 -0.60 -10.23 1.31
N CYS A 187 -1.62 -9.36 1.34
CA CYS A 187 -1.68 -8.15 0.52
C CYS A 187 -0.95 -6.98 1.21
N LEU A 188 0.19 -6.54 0.68
CA LEU A 188 0.86 -5.31 1.16
C LEU A 188 0.10 -4.08 0.70
N GLN A 189 -0.46 -4.10 -0.50
CA GLN A 189 -1.37 -3.06 -0.99
C GLN A 189 -2.73 -3.69 -1.28
N TYR A 190 -3.81 -2.97 -0.94
CA TYR A 190 -5.17 -3.38 -1.22
C TYR A 190 -6.03 -2.21 -1.70
N PHE A 191 -6.67 -2.41 -2.84
CA PHE A 191 -7.42 -1.42 -3.58
C PHE A 191 -8.90 -1.83 -3.64
N PRO A 192 -9.76 -1.33 -2.73
CA PRO A 192 -11.15 -1.77 -2.64
C PRO A 192 -12.13 -1.08 -3.58
N GLN A 193 -11.72 0.02 -4.23
CA GLN A 193 -12.49 0.67 -5.28
C GLN A 193 -12.44 -0.15 -6.56
N SER A 194 -13.50 -0.07 -7.39
CA SER A 194 -13.54 -0.75 -8.70
C SER A 194 -12.64 -0.11 -9.76
N LYS A 195 -12.00 1.03 -9.47
CA LYS A 195 -11.04 1.69 -10.36
C LYS A 195 -10.07 2.57 -9.59
N GLY A 196 -8.87 2.73 -10.13
CA GLY A 196 -7.84 3.61 -9.56
C GLY A 196 -6.53 3.52 -10.35
N ALA A 197 -5.45 3.93 -9.70
CA ALA A 197 -4.09 3.80 -10.20
C ALA A 197 -3.20 3.13 -9.15
N VAL A 198 -2.15 2.46 -9.61
CA VAL A 198 -1.09 1.85 -8.80
C VAL A 198 0.24 2.27 -9.41
N LYS A 199 1.23 2.50 -8.55
CA LYS A 199 2.62 2.80 -8.92
C LYS A 199 3.54 1.85 -8.17
N SER A 200 4.78 1.69 -8.63
CA SER A 200 5.84 1.09 -7.82
C SER A 200 6.20 2.00 -6.64
N PHE A 201 6.81 1.42 -5.61
CA PHE A 201 7.53 2.21 -4.61
C PHE A 201 8.62 3.05 -5.28
N ASN A 202 8.78 4.28 -4.80
CA ASN A 202 9.64 5.33 -5.33
C ASN A 202 9.51 5.56 -6.86
N TYR A 203 8.30 5.43 -7.42
CA TYR A 203 8.07 5.73 -8.84
C TYR A 203 8.51 7.16 -9.25
N ASN A 204 8.32 8.15 -8.35
CA ASN A 204 8.79 9.53 -8.52
C ASN A 204 8.53 10.13 -9.93
N ASP A 205 7.32 9.89 -10.43
CA ASP A 205 6.84 10.27 -11.77
C ASP A 205 7.76 9.84 -12.93
N GLY A 206 8.26 8.61 -12.85
CA GLY A 206 9.15 7.97 -13.84
C GLY A 206 10.64 8.28 -13.63
N ASN A 207 10.99 9.06 -12.60
CA ASN A 207 12.37 9.53 -12.34
C ASN A 207 13.01 8.88 -11.10
N GLY A 208 12.35 7.89 -10.50
CA GLY A 208 12.87 7.18 -9.34
C GLY A 208 13.33 5.78 -9.71
N ILE A 209 13.78 5.05 -8.69
CA ILE A 209 14.28 3.67 -8.80
C ILE A 209 13.55 2.87 -7.72
N TYR A 210 12.91 1.75 -8.06
CA TYR A 210 12.32 0.90 -7.03
C TYR A 210 13.42 0.23 -6.20
N PRO A 211 13.22 0.02 -4.88
CA PRO A 211 14.20 -0.71 -4.10
C PRO A 211 14.34 -2.17 -4.55
N SER A 212 15.55 -2.71 -4.45
CA SER A 212 15.84 -4.15 -4.60
C SER A 212 15.16 -4.99 -3.51
N ARG A 213 15.03 -6.29 -3.73
CA ARG A 213 14.44 -7.28 -2.79
C ARG A 213 12.97 -7.05 -2.44
N MET A 214 12.20 -6.45 -3.33
CA MET A 214 10.75 -6.33 -3.13
C MET A 214 10.05 -7.63 -3.52
N ASN A 215 9.12 -8.10 -2.68
CA ASN A 215 8.24 -9.22 -3.02
C ASN A 215 6.89 -8.99 -2.35
N TYR A 216 5.94 -8.40 -3.06
CA TYR A 216 4.67 -7.99 -2.47
C TYR A 216 3.47 -8.14 -3.41
N ALA A 217 2.33 -8.47 -2.82
CA ALA A 217 1.04 -8.53 -3.51
C ALA A 217 0.28 -7.20 -3.44
N ILE A 218 -0.21 -6.79 -4.60
CA ILE A 218 -1.12 -5.68 -4.87
C ILE A 218 -2.49 -6.31 -5.14
N CYS A 219 -3.40 -6.23 -4.18
CA CYS A 219 -4.69 -6.90 -4.24
C CYS A 219 -5.82 -5.93 -4.60
N PHE A 220 -6.84 -6.43 -5.29
CA PHE A 220 -8.03 -5.69 -5.68
C PHE A 220 -9.27 -6.37 -5.07
N ARG A 221 -10.25 -5.59 -4.62
CA ARG A 221 -11.49 -6.15 -4.07
C ARG A 221 -12.27 -6.87 -5.17
N ARG A 222 -12.65 -8.11 -4.88
CA ARG A 222 -13.57 -8.92 -5.67
C ARG A 222 -14.92 -8.95 -4.98
N ASP A 223 -15.99 -8.65 -5.72
CA ASP A 223 -17.38 -8.84 -5.30
C ASP A 223 -18.04 -9.95 -6.13
N ALA A 224 -19.29 -10.31 -5.82
CA ALA A 224 -19.99 -11.43 -6.44
C ALA A 224 -20.12 -11.30 -7.98
N ASP A 225 -20.32 -10.08 -8.47
CA ASP A 225 -20.48 -9.78 -9.90
C ASP A 225 -19.14 -9.59 -10.64
N THR A 226 -18.00 -9.69 -9.96
CA THR A 226 -16.68 -9.45 -10.57
C THR A 226 -16.32 -10.52 -11.60
N THR A 227 -16.26 -10.10 -12.85
CA THR A 227 -15.87 -10.87 -14.03
C THR A 227 -14.36 -10.81 -14.32
N GLY A 228 -13.66 -9.75 -13.92
CA GLY A 228 -12.22 -9.63 -14.18
C GLY A 228 -11.53 -8.35 -13.71
N LEU A 229 -10.24 -8.28 -14.02
CA LEU A 229 -9.34 -7.14 -13.78
C LEU A 229 -8.76 -6.68 -15.12
N ARG A 230 -8.97 -5.41 -15.47
CA ARG A 230 -8.34 -4.74 -16.62
C ARG A 230 -7.27 -3.78 -16.11
N ILE A 231 -6.03 -3.97 -16.56
CA ILE A 231 -4.86 -3.14 -16.26
C ILE A 231 -4.47 -2.40 -17.54
N ARG A 232 -4.28 -1.09 -17.44
CA ARG A 232 -3.67 -0.25 -18.48
C ARG A 232 -2.39 0.34 -17.92
N ALA A 233 -1.27 -0.29 -18.24
CA ALA A 233 0.05 0.25 -17.96
C ALA A 233 0.32 1.43 -18.90
N TYR A 234 0.73 2.56 -18.34
CA TYR A 234 1.08 3.77 -19.07
C TYR A 234 2.54 4.20 -18.82
N ASP A 235 3.16 3.65 -17.78
CA ASP A 235 4.61 3.62 -17.62
C ASP A 235 5.03 2.25 -17.08
N PHE A 236 6.15 1.73 -17.57
CA PHE A 236 6.64 0.39 -17.24
C PHE A 236 8.08 0.26 -17.72
N ASN A 237 9.00 0.09 -16.76
CA ASN A 237 10.43 -0.11 -16.88
C ASN A 237 10.87 -1.02 -15.70
N VAL A 238 10.63 -2.33 -15.82
CA VAL A 238 10.85 -3.34 -14.76
C VAL A 238 11.71 -4.47 -15.31
N GLY A 239 12.92 -4.62 -14.76
CA GLY A 239 13.92 -5.58 -15.24
C GLY A 239 14.51 -5.19 -16.59
N ASP A 240 15.82 -4.96 -16.63
CA ASP A 240 16.52 -4.67 -17.90
C ASP A 240 16.92 -5.95 -18.66
N VAL A 241 16.24 -6.21 -19.76
CA VAL A 241 16.89 -6.87 -20.91
C VAL A 241 17.41 -5.75 -21.81
N VAL A 242 18.72 -5.55 -21.82
CA VAL A 242 19.39 -4.45 -22.51
C VAL A 242 18.88 -4.32 -23.95
N SER A 243 18.19 -3.21 -24.26
CA SER A 243 17.49 -2.87 -25.53
C SER A 243 16.02 -3.28 -25.65
N ALA A 244 15.37 -3.80 -24.60
CA ALA A 244 13.93 -3.97 -24.58
C ALA A 244 13.24 -2.61 -24.79
N THR A 245 12.35 -2.54 -25.79
CA THR A 245 11.51 -1.35 -26.05
C THR A 245 10.02 -1.67 -26.12
N THR A 246 9.70 -2.88 -25.63
CA THR A 246 8.41 -3.56 -25.65
C THR A 246 8.36 -4.48 -24.44
N MET A 247 7.18 -4.58 -23.82
CA MET A 247 6.94 -5.50 -22.70
C MET A 247 7.17 -6.94 -23.16
N MET A 248 7.98 -7.67 -22.38
CA MET A 248 8.31 -9.07 -22.58
C MET A 248 7.55 -9.91 -21.56
N THR A 249 7.49 -11.23 -21.76
CA THR A 249 6.76 -12.13 -20.84
C THR A 249 7.43 -13.46 -20.58
N ASP A 250 6.99 -14.07 -19.47
CA ASP A 250 7.22 -15.46 -19.07
C ASP A 250 8.70 -15.84 -19.05
N GLU A 251 9.16 -16.75 -19.91
CA GLU A 251 10.56 -17.22 -19.94
C GLU A 251 11.60 -16.09 -20.11
N ASN A 252 11.21 -14.94 -20.68
CA ASN A 252 12.06 -13.76 -20.84
C ASN A 252 12.18 -12.91 -19.55
N CYS A 253 11.32 -13.16 -18.57
CA CYS A 253 11.20 -12.44 -17.30
C CYS A 253 11.50 -13.33 -16.09
N TYR A 254 11.49 -14.65 -16.28
CA TYR A 254 11.72 -15.63 -15.24
C TYR A 254 12.12 -16.97 -15.88
N SER A 255 13.41 -17.33 -15.78
CA SER A 255 13.90 -18.66 -16.18
C SER A 255 13.99 -19.58 -14.97
N SER A 256 13.48 -20.80 -15.09
CA SER A 256 13.69 -21.86 -14.08
C SER A 256 15.10 -22.48 -14.13
N ASP A 257 15.84 -22.24 -15.22
CA ASP A 257 17.00 -23.03 -15.62
C ASP A 257 18.26 -22.15 -15.79
N SER A 258 18.91 -21.70 -14.70
CA SER A 258 20.39 -21.66 -14.59
C SER A 258 20.90 -21.07 -13.27
N THR A 259 21.99 -21.65 -12.76
CA THR A 259 22.43 -21.56 -11.35
C THR A 259 23.24 -20.31 -10.96
N ASN A 260 23.08 -19.18 -11.65
CA ASN A 260 23.94 -18.00 -11.47
C ASN A 260 23.15 -16.69 -11.39
N ASP A 261 22.82 -16.07 -12.53
CA ASP A 261 22.15 -14.76 -12.59
C ASP A 261 20.65 -14.90 -12.30
N LEU A 262 20.22 -14.27 -11.20
CA LEU A 262 18.84 -14.30 -10.69
C LEU A 262 18.05 -13.09 -11.19
N ASP A 263 18.00 -12.90 -12.52
CA ASP A 263 17.16 -11.89 -13.18
C ASP A 263 15.67 -12.23 -12.93
N ALA A 264 15.08 -11.61 -11.91
CA ALA A 264 13.73 -11.92 -11.41
C ALA A 264 12.86 -10.67 -11.17
N ASP A 265 13.22 -9.54 -11.77
CA ASP A 265 12.40 -8.34 -11.82
C ASP A 265 11.17 -8.51 -12.72
N PHE A 266 9.99 -8.66 -12.12
CA PHE A 266 8.74 -8.85 -12.87
C PHE A 266 7.48 -8.36 -12.14
N LEU A 267 6.44 -8.09 -12.94
CA LEU A 267 5.06 -8.13 -12.48
C LEU A 267 4.46 -9.49 -12.85
N MET A 268 3.80 -10.15 -11.90
CA MET A 268 3.06 -11.38 -12.11
C MET A 268 1.56 -11.11 -12.03
N VAL A 269 0.81 -11.46 -13.08
CA VAL A 269 -0.63 -11.26 -13.19
C VAL A 269 -1.29 -12.61 -13.53
N PRO A 270 -1.99 -13.25 -12.59
CA PRO A 270 -2.60 -14.57 -12.83
C PRO A 270 -3.60 -14.57 -13.98
N GLN A 271 -3.55 -15.59 -14.85
CA GLN A 271 -4.46 -15.76 -16.00
C GLN A 271 -4.59 -14.50 -16.88
N ALA A 272 -3.48 -13.85 -17.19
CA ALA A 272 -3.49 -12.62 -17.96
C ALA A 272 -3.48 -12.84 -19.48
N THR A 273 -4.06 -11.90 -20.20
CA THR A 273 -4.15 -11.83 -21.67
C THR A 273 -3.93 -10.39 -22.14
N PHE A 274 -3.05 -10.20 -23.11
CA PHE A 274 -2.88 -8.92 -23.82
C PHE A 274 -4.09 -8.63 -24.72
N GLU A 275 -4.64 -7.43 -24.63
CA GLU A 275 -5.77 -7.03 -25.50
C GLU A 275 -5.37 -6.92 -26.98
N ASP A 276 -4.23 -6.27 -27.28
CA ASP A 276 -3.76 -6.06 -28.66
C ASP A 276 -3.46 -7.38 -29.40
N SER A 277 -2.84 -8.36 -28.72
CA SER A 277 -2.27 -9.55 -29.36
C SER A 277 -3.01 -10.86 -29.04
N HIS A 278 -3.97 -10.82 -28.11
CA HIS A 278 -4.71 -11.99 -27.61
C HIS A 278 -3.80 -13.12 -27.07
N LYS A 279 -2.54 -12.82 -26.75
CA LYS A 279 -1.61 -13.77 -26.14
C LYS A 279 -1.81 -13.83 -24.63
N HIS A 280 -1.76 -15.04 -24.09
CA HIS A 280 -1.69 -15.27 -22.66
C HIS A 280 -0.25 -15.12 -22.14
N ALA A 281 -0.13 -14.65 -20.91
CA ALA A 281 1.13 -14.52 -20.17
C ALA A 281 0.84 -14.53 -18.66
N THR A 282 1.85 -14.78 -17.85
CA THR A 282 1.80 -14.71 -16.38
C THR A 282 2.79 -13.71 -15.82
N TYR A 283 4.02 -13.68 -16.35
CA TYR A 283 5.09 -12.76 -15.91
C TYR A 283 5.33 -11.68 -16.96
N PHE A 284 5.63 -10.46 -16.53
CA PHE A 284 5.80 -9.27 -17.38
C PHE A 284 7.01 -8.45 -16.92
N CYS A 285 7.88 -8.06 -17.86
CA CYS A 285 9.13 -7.31 -17.64
C CYS A 285 9.53 -6.51 -18.89
N GLY A 286 10.66 -5.80 -18.84
CA GLY A 286 11.15 -4.91 -19.89
C GLY A 286 10.55 -3.51 -19.80
N SER A 287 10.29 -2.89 -20.97
CA SER A 287 9.83 -1.49 -21.04
C SER A 287 8.65 -1.27 -22.00
N ILE A 288 7.96 -0.12 -21.90
CA ILE A 288 6.92 0.27 -22.88
C ILE A 288 7.16 1.63 -23.55
N LYS A 289 6.79 1.73 -24.82
CA LYS A 289 6.80 2.99 -25.62
C LYS A 289 5.41 3.60 -25.84
N LYS A 290 4.37 2.85 -25.50
CA LYS A 290 2.96 3.21 -25.58
C LYS A 290 2.22 2.43 -24.51
N ASP A 291 1.04 2.87 -24.14
CA ASP A 291 0.18 2.15 -23.21
C ASP A 291 -0.05 0.69 -23.66
N VAL A 292 -0.02 -0.21 -22.67
CA VAL A 292 -0.26 -1.64 -22.85
C VAL A 292 -1.44 -2.03 -21.97
N VAL A 293 -2.41 -2.75 -22.56
CA VAL A 293 -3.56 -3.28 -21.83
C VAL A 293 -3.41 -4.79 -21.61
N ILE A 294 -3.53 -5.17 -20.35
CA ILE A 294 -3.58 -6.54 -19.86
C ILE A 294 -4.96 -6.75 -19.23
N THR A 295 -5.58 -7.88 -19.50
CA THR A 295 -6.83 -8.31 -18.86
C THR A 295 -6.60 -9.63 -18.14
N SER A 296 -7.21 -9.83 -16.98
CA SER A 296 -7.19 -11.09 -16.23
C SER A 296 -8.61 -11.46 -15.84
N ASN A 297 -8.98 -12.71 -16.09
CA ASN A 297 -10.24 -13.31 -15.66
C ASN A 297 -10.02 -14.35 -14.54
N ASN A 298 -8.90 -14.26 -13.81
CA ASN A 298 -8.53 -15.20 -12.75
C ASN A 298 -9.74 -15.44 -11.81
N PRO A 299 -10.20 -16.68 -11.57
CA PRO A 299 -11.38 -16.94 -10.76
C PRO A 299 -11.14 -16.76 -9.25
N GLY A 300 -9.88 -16.73 -8.82
CA GLY A 300 -9.48 -16.52 -7.43
C GLY A 300 -9.41 -15.03 -7.02
N PRO A 301 -8.58 -14.70 -6.01
CA PRO A 301 -8.25 -13.33 -5.67
C PRO A 301 -7.75 -12.56 -6.90
N LEU A 302 -8.19 -11.30 -7.05
CA LEU A 302 -7.62 -10.40 -8.04
C LEU A 302 -6.38 -9.75 -7.44
N MET A 303 -5.23 -10.01 -8.05
CA MET A 303 -3.95 -9.46 -7.61
C MET A 303 -2.95 -9.30 -8.75
N VAL A 304 -2.00 -8.41 -8.52
CA VAL A 304 -0.71 -8.31 -9.21
C VAL A 304 0.36 -8.55 -8.14
N LEU A 305 1.37 -9.36 -8.41
CA LEU A 305 2.56 -9.46 -7.56
C LEU A 305 3.71 -8.70 -8.22
N PHE A 306 4.44 -7.92 -7.44
CA PHE A 306 5.72 -7.35 -7.88
C PHE A 306 6.87 -8.09 -7.20
N ASN A 307 7.85 -8.47 -8.00
CA ASN A 307 9.14 -8.98 -7.54
C ASN A 307 10.24 -8.04 -8.04
N SER A 308 11.20 -7.71 -7.18
CA SER A 308 12.52 -7.25 -7.59
C SER A 308 13.61 -8.09 -6.93
N ASP A 309 14.62 -8.41 -7.73
CA ASP A 309 15.81 -9.12 -7.33
C ASP A 309 16.81 -8.18 -6.60
N ASP A 310 18.05 -8.64 -6.44
CA ASP A 310 19.11 -7.91 -5.76
C ASP A 310 19.76 -6.84 -6.67
N ILE A 311 19.76 -7.06 -7.98
CA ILE A 311 20.63 -6.43 -8.98
C ILE A 311 19.88 -5.31 -9.70
N TYR A 312 20.19 -4.06 -9.33
CA TYR A 312 19.78 -2.90 -10.09
C TYR A 312 20.55 -2.79 -11.42
N ARG A 313 19.83 -2.68 -12.53
CA ARG A 313 20.33 -2.44 -13.89
C ARG A 313 19.91 -1.04 -14.39
N GLN A 314 20.56 -0.56 -15.45
CA GLN A 314 20.31 0.81 -15.91
C GLN A 314 18.91 0.96 -16.51
N ASN A 315 18.22 2.05 -16.14
CA ASN A 315 16.87 2.44 -16.58
C ASN A 315 15.70 1.71 -15.90
N GLU A 316 15.95 0.95 -14.83
CA GLU A 316 14.90 0.42 -13.96
C GLU A 316 14.25 1.55 -13.15
N ALA A 317 13.02 1.92 -13.56
CA ALA A 317 12.25 3.03 -12.99
C ALA A 317 10.91 2.59 -12.36
N GLY A 318 10.52 1.33 -12.59
CA GLY A 318 9.34 0.71 -12.00
C GLY A 318 8.14 0.74 -12.93
N PHE A 319 6.95 0.90 -12.38
CA PHE A 319 5.71 0.79 -13.14
C PHE A 319 4.65 1.76 -12.64
N ALA A 320 3.76 2.15 -13.55
CA ALA A 320 2.53 2.85 -13.22
C ALA A 320 1.40 2.42 -14.15
N PHE A 321 0.28 2.01 -13.55
CA PHE A 321 -0.90 1.55 -14.27
C PHE A 321 -2.19 2.07 -13.67
N THR A 322 -3.21 2.18 -14.53
CA THR A 322 -4.61 2.30 -14.08
C THR A 322 -5.26 0.94 -14.11
N TYR A 323 -6.21 0.70 -13.20
CA TYR A 323 -6.98 -0.54 -13.18
C TYR A 323 -8.49 -0.27 -13.19
N VAL A 324 -9.24 -1.25 -13.69
CA VAL A 324 -10.69 -1.38 -13.55
C VAL A 324 -11.00 -2.83 -13.18
N VAL A 325 -11.75 -3.01 -12.10
CA VAL A 325 -12.41 -4.27 -11.75
C VAL A 325 -13.81 -4.24 -12.36
N SER A 326 -14.12 -5.24 -13.17
CA SER A 326 -15.41 -5.43 -13.87
C SER A 326 -16.02 -6.78 -13.54
#